data_AF-A0AAW7D4Y5-F1
#
_entry.id   AF-A0AAW7D4Y5-F1
#
_cell.length_a   1.000
_cell.length_b   1.000
_cell.length_c   1.000
_cell.angle_alpha   90.00
_cell.angle_beta   90.00
_cell.angle_gamma   90.00
#
_symmetry.space_group_name_H-M   'P 1'
#
loop_
_entity.id
_entity.type
_entity.pdbx_description
1 polymer ?
#
loop_
_entity_poly.entity_id
_entity_poly.type
_entity_poly.pdbx_seq_one_letter_code
_entity_poly.pdbx_strand_id
1 'polypeptide(L)'
;MITFKNNNWQPTTVAFIQSLVWSQKDATITFLCQEREEKEWPNRQEAFVAVEVQFKNCTQFKLNFEGDTLQPAFGFDILDVSANGLEYIHFQIEDYENDCIGFYCETIEILSKVSVKL
;
A
#
# COMPACT_ATOMS: atom_id res chain seq x y z
N MET A 1 7.67 11.77 -8.84
CA MET A 1 6.68 11.96 -7.76
C MET A 1 5.32 11.62 -8.35
N ILE A 2 4.76 10.46 -7.98
CA ILE A 2 3.44 10.02 -8.44
C ILE A 2 2.42 10.85 -7.67
N THR A 3 1.70 11.73 -8.37
CA THR A 3 0.64 12.52 -7.75
C THR A 3 -0.69 11.77 -7.88
N PHE A 4 -1.07 11.02 -6.85
CA PHE A 4 -2.43 10.49 -6.74
C PHE A 4 -3.37 11.69 -6.60
N LYS A 5 -4.15 12.00 -7.65
CA LYS A 5 -5.03 13.18 -7.70
C LYS A 5 -5.79 13.35 -6.39
N ASN A 6 -5.68 14.54 -5.79
CA ASN A 6 -6.56 15.09 -4.76
C ASN A 6 -6.60 14.41 -3.38
N ASN A 7 -5.61 13.61 -2.99
CA ASN A 7 -5.71 12.88 -1.73
C ASN A 7 -4.62 13.16 -0.68
N ASN A 8 -3.45 13.70 -0.99
CA ASN A 8 -2.35 13.89 0.00
C ASN A 8 -1.90 12.61 0.74
N TRP A 9 -2.22 11.40 0.25
CA TRP A 9 -1.64 10.17 0.81
C TRP A 9 -0.28 9.90 0.18
N GLN A 10 0.65 9.41 1.00
CA GLN A 10 1.99 9.02 0.58
C GLN A 10 2.19 7.55 0.94
N PRO A 11 2.70 6.70 0.03
CA PRO A 11 3.01 5.30 0.31
C PRO A 11 3.88 5.11 1.56
N THR A 12 4.83 6.02 1.78
CA THR A 12 5.75 6.00 2.92
C THR A 12 5.09 6.14 4.30
N THR A 13 3.81 6.54 4.35
CA THR A 13 3.02 6.63 5.60
C THR A 13 2.35 5.31 5.97
N VAL A 14 2.37 4.29 5.11
CA VAL A 14 1.80 2.97 5.39
C VAL A 14 2.58 2.30 6.50
N ALA A 15 1.89 1.98 7.60
CA ALA A 15 2.45 1.25 8.74
C ALA A 15 2.06 -0.23 8.71
N PHE A 16 0.80 -0.51 8.34
CA PHE A 16 0.27 -1.87 8.31
C PHE A 16 -0.64 -2.10 7.10
N ILE A 17 -0.68 -3.34 6.63
CA ILE A 17 -1.75 -3.87 5.78
C ILE A 17 -2.82 -4.45 6.70
N GLN A 18 -4.03 -3.91 6.61
CA GLN A 18 -5.18 -4.37 7.40
C GLN A 18 -5.94 -5.48 6.68
N SER A 19 -6.14 -5.35 5.38
CA SER A 19 -6.85 -6.35 4.57
C SER A 19 -6.46 -6.27 3.11
N LEU A 20 -6.52 -7.41 2.43
CA LEU A 20 -6.35 -7.53 1.00
C LEU A 20 -7.50 -8.37 0.45
N VAL A 21 -8.24 -7.81 -0.51
CA VAL A 21 -9.26 -8.52 -1.28
C VAL A 21 -8.80 -8.55 -2.72
N TRP A 22 -8.58 -9.74 -3.25
CA TRP A 22 -8.20 -9.94 -4.63
C TRP A 22 -9.35 -10.58 -5.40
N SER A 23 -9.71 -9.98 -6.54
CA SER A 23 -10.74 -10.51 -7.44
C SER A 23 -10.30 -10.32 -8.87
N GLN A 24 -10.30 -11.42 -9.64
CA GLN A 24 -9.83 -11.46 -11.02
C GLN A 24 -8.37 -10.98 -11.13
N LYS A 25 -8.15 -9.73 -11.56
CA LYS A 25 -6.84 -9.08 -11.64
C LYS A 25 -6.73 -7.84 -10.76
N ASP A 26 -7.76 -7.48 -10.02
CA ASP A 26 -7.76 -6.25 -9.23
C ASP A 26 -7.62 -6.56 -7.75
N ALA A 27 -6.72 -5.85 -7.08
CA ALA A 27 -6.53 -5.96 -5.64
C ALA A 27 -7.00 -4.69 -4.96
N THR A 28 -7.86 -4.84 -3.96
CA THR A 28 -8.21 -3.76 -3.03
C THR A 28 -7.51 -4.02 -1.72
N ILE A 29 -6.66 -3.08 -1.30
CA ILE A 29 -5.89 -3.17 -0.06
C ILE A 29 -6.31 -2.02 0.85
N THR A 30 -6.60 -2.33 2.11
CA THR A 30 -6.77 -1.32 3.15
C THR A 30 -5.48 -1.23 3.94
N PHE A 31 -4.88 -0.04 3.93
CA PHE A 31 -3.67 0.27 4.68
C PHE A 31 -4.01 1.10 5.91
N LEU A 32 -3.31 0.86 7.01
CA LEU A 32 -3.29 1.77 8.15
C LEU A 32 -2.06 2.67 8.03
N CYS A 33 -2.31 3.96 7.91
CA CYS A 33 -1.29 4.96 7.66
C CYS A 33 -1.13 5.89 8.87
N GLN A 34 0.09 6.31 9.13
CA GLN A 34 0.44 7.32 10.12
C GLN A 34 1.69 8.07 9.64
N GLU A 35 1.75 9.38 9.84
CA GLU A 35 2.96 10.16 9.52
C GLU A 35 4.17 9.61 10.29
N ARG A 36 5.33 9.56 9.63
CA ARG A 36 6.55 9.03 10.24
C ARG A 36 7.14 10.03 11.23
N GLU A 37 7.27 9.60 12.48
CA GLU A 37 8.02 10.31 13.52
C GLU A 37 9.34 9.58 13.80
N GLU A 38 10.42 10.33 14.07
CA GLU A 38 11.79 9.78 14.16
C GLU A 38 12.04 8.82 15.32
N LYS A 39 11.19 8.84 16.37
CA LYS A 39 11.49 8.14 17.63
C LYS A 39 10.65 6.90 17.85
N GLU A 40 9.36 6.96 17.55
CA GLU A 40 8.44 5.84 17.75
C GLU A 40 7.40 5.87 16.63
N TRP A 41 7.61 5.04 15.61
CA TRP A 41 6.65 4.86 14.54
C TRP A 41 6.57 3.38 14.15
N PRO A 42 5.36 2.83 13.95
CA PRO A 42 4.05 3.45 14.20
C PRO A 42 3.69 3.51 15.69
N ASN A 43 3.07 4.61 16.13
CA ASN A 43 2.55 4.79 17.48
C ASN A 43 1.09 4.31 17.58
N ARG A 44 0.88 3.19 18.28
CA ARG A 44 -0.45 2.56 18.47
C ARG A 44 -1.37 3.30 19.43
N GLN A 45 -0.88 4.27 20.20
CA GLN A 45 -1.71 5.07 21.11
C GLN A 45 -2.44 6.20 20.38
N GLU A 46 -1.91 6.59 19.22
CA GLU A 46 -2.45 7.62 18.35
C GLU A 46 -3.39 7.04 17.29
N ALA A 47 -4.17 7.93 16.66
CA ALA A 47 -5.04 7.54 15.56
C ALA A 47 -4.23 7.20 14.29
N PHE A 48 -4.78 6.28 13.50
CA PHE A 48 -4.34 5.98 12.14
C PHE A 48 -5.33 6.57 11.14
N VAL A 49 -4.91 6.64 9.89
CA VAL A 49 -5.78 6.85 8.74
C VAL A 49 -5.85 5.54 7.97
N ALA A 50 -7.03 4.91 7.96
CA ALA A 50 -7.32 3.80 7.06
C ALA A 50 -7.49 4.34 5.65
N VAL A 51 -6.68 3.85 4.70
CA VAL A 51 -6.72 4.23 3.29
C VAL A 51 -7.01 2.99 2.48
N GLU A 52 -8.14 2.99 1.77
CA GLU A 52 -8.50 1.92 0.84
C GLU A 52 -7.99 2.28 -0.56
N VAL A 53 -7.17 1.40 -1.12
CA VAL A 53 -6.53 1.60 -2.42
C VAL A 53 -6.85 0.41 -3.31
N GLN A 54 -7.34 0.68 -4.50
CA GLN A 54 -7.54 -0.31 -5.55
C GLN A 54 -6.39 -0.24 -6.55
N PHE A 55 -5.81 -1.40 -6.82
CA PHE A 55 -4.80 -1.64 -7.83
C PHE A 55 -5.43 -2.47 -8.95
N LYS A 56 -5.42 -1.97 -10.18
CA LYS A 56 -6.08 -2.61 -11.33
C LYS A 56 -5.08 -3.34 -12.22
N ASN A 57 -5.53 -4.46 -12.78
CA ASN A 57 -4.77 -5.31 -13.71
C ASN A 57 -3.41 -5.75 -13.13
N CYS A 58 -3.45 -6.23 -11.90
CA CYS A 58 -2.28 -6.64 -11.15
C CYS A 58 -1.68 -7.95 -11.68
N THR A 59 -0.35 -8.05 -11.63
CA THR A 59 0.41 -9.24 -12.03
C THR A 59 1.57 -9.52 -11.08
N GLN A 60 2.06 -10.77 -11.10
CA GLN A 60 3.23 -11.23 -10.34
C GLN A 60 3.12 -10.99 -8.81
N PHE A 61 1.97 -11.35 -8.22
CA PHE A 61 1.79 -11.25 -6.77
C PHE A 61 2.77 -12.13 -5.99
N LYS A 62 3.48 -11.49 -5.07
CA LYS A 62 4.19 -12.05 -3.94
C LYS A 62 3.47 -11.59 -2.67
N LEU A 63 3.04 -12.54 -1.85
CA LEU A 63 2.47 -12.28 -0.52
C LEU A 63 3.19 -13.16 0.48
N ASN A 64 3.70 -12.54 1.54
CA ASN A 64 4.33 -13.21 2.66
C ASN A 64 3.78 -12.63 3.96
N PHE A 65 2.52 -12.96 4.25
CA PHE A 65 1.86 -12.54 5.48
C PHE A 65 2.06 -13.60 6.56
N GLU A 66 2.39 -13.17 7.77
CA GLU A 66 2.66 -14.04 8.90
C GLU A 66 1.66 -13.78 10.05
N GLY A 67 1.06 -14.85 10.57
CA GLY A 67 0.14 -14.80 11.71
C GLY A 67 -1.23 -14.16 11.39
N ASP A 68 -2.04 -14.04 12.44
CA ASP A 68 -3.43 -13.56 12.34
C ASP A 68 -3.58 -12.06 12.68
N THR A 69 -2.47 -11.31 12.65
CA THR A 69 -2.42 -9.90 13.07
C THR A 69 -2.26 -8.94 11.89
N LEU A 70 -2.31 -7.63 12.18
CA LEU A 70 -1.91 -6.58 11.24
C LEU A 70 -0.51 -6.87 10.69
N GLN A 71 -0.38 -6.86 9.37
CA GLN A 71 0.88 -7.16 8.70
C GLN A 71 1.70 -5.87 8.60
N PRO A 72 2.88 -5.79 9.24
CA PRO A 72 3.77 -4.63 9.10
C PRO A 72 4.22 -4.47 7.64
N ALA A 73 4.22 -3.23 7.15
CA ALA A 73 4.66 -2.90 5.79
C ALA A 73 5.51 -1.63 5.84
N PHE A 74 6.59 -1.66 6.61
CA PHE A 74 7.40 -0.48 6.90
C PHE A 74 8.26 -0.05 5.70
N GLY A 75 8.45 -0.88 4.70
CA GLY A 75 9.13 -0.50 3.46
C GLY A 75 8.16 -0.24 2.32
N PHE A 76 6.88 0.04 2.57
CA PHE A 76 5.90 0.15 1.49
C PHE A 76 6.22 1.32 0.56
N ASP A 77 6.41 1.00 -0.72
CA ASP A 77 6.69 1.97 -1.78
C ASP A 77 5.95 1.63 -3.07
N ILE A 78 5.80 2.66 -3.90
CA ILE A 78 5.19 2.58 -5.23
C ILE A 78 6.13 3.26 -6.22
N LEU A 79 6.76 2.45 -7.07
CA LEU A 79 7.67 2.92 -8.10
C LEU A 79 6.93 3.06 -9.42
N ASP A 80 7.10 4.20 -10.09
CA ASP A 80 6.66 4.39 -11.47
C ASP A 80 7.67 3.70 -12.40
N VAL A 81 7.20 2.66 -13.09
CA VAL A 81 7.98 1.85 -14.03
C VAL A 81 7.42 1.95 -15.46
N SER A 82 6.50 2.89 -15.71
CA SER A 82 5.87 3.07 -17.03
C SER A 82 6.86 3.34 -18.17
N ALA A 83 8.00 3.96 -17.85
CA ALA A 83 9.09 4.23 -18.79
C ALA A 83 9.77 2.96 -19.33
N ASN A 84 9.54 1.80 -18.71
CA ASN A 84 10.15 0.53 -19.12
C ASN A 84 9.48 -0.08 -20.37
N GLY A 85 8.37 0.50 -20.85
CA GLY A 85 7.71 0.08 -22.10
C GLY A 85 6.99 -1.27 -22.02
N LEU A 86 6.73 -1.77 -20.80
CA LEU A 86 5.98 -2.99 -20.57
C LEU A 86 4.49 -2.71 -20.68
N GLU A 87 3.78 -3.47 -21.51
CA GLU A 87 2.35 -3.30 -21.73
C GLU A 87 1.58 -3.55 -20.43
N TYR A 88 0.73 -2.60 -20.04
CA TYR A 88 -0.11 -2.65 -18.84
C TYR A 88 0.64 -2.75 -17.49
N ILE A 89 1.95 -2.50 -17.46
CA ILE A 89 2.75 -2.45 -16.22
C ILE A 89 3.29 -1.03 -16.05
N HIS A 90 2.65 -0.26 -15.17
CA HIS A 90 3.01 1.13 -14.93
C HIS A 90 3.58 1.34 -13.53
N PHE A 91 3.19 0.52 -12.57
CA PHE A 91 3.61 0.65 -11.18
C PHE A 91 4.14 -0.67 -10.64
N GLN A 92 5.20 -0.59 -9.85
CA GLN A 92 5.70 -1.66 -9.00
C GLN A 92 5.38 -1.30 -7.56
N ILE A 93 4.69 -2.22 -6.88
CA ILE A 93 4.35 -2.12 -5.46
C ILE A 93 5.26 -3.09 -4.74
N GLU A 94 5.92 -2.61 -3.69
CA GLU A 94 6.82 -3.42 -2.89
C GLU A 94 6.83 -2.97 -1.43
N ASP A 95 7.15 -3.91 -0.56
CA ASP A 95 7.62 -3.64 0.78
C ASP A 95 9.06 -4.14 0.90
N TYR A 96 10.03 -3.23 0.80
CA TYR A 96 11.45 -3.59 0.78
C TYR A 96 12.04 -3.86 2.17
N GLU A 97 11.31 -3.59 3.26
CA GLU A 97 11.80 -3.83 4.62
C GLU A 97 11.32 -5.17 5.15
N ASN A 98 10.02 -5.49 5.04
CA ASN A 98 9.46 -6.74 5.58
C ASN A 98 9.17 -7.78 4.50
N ASP A 99 9.35 -7.46 3.22
CA ASP A 99 9.13 -8.38 2.09
C ASP A 99 7.70 -8.96 2.06
N CYS A 100 6.73 -8.29 2.70
CA CYS A 100 5.40 -8.86 2.95
C CYS A 100 4.51 -8.84 1.70
N ILE A 101 4.74 -7.90 0.78
CA ILE A 101 3.96 -7.73 -0.43
C ILE A 101 4.84 -7.26 -1.59
N GLY A 102 4.55 -7.77 -2.78
CA GLY A 102 5.15 -7.29 -4.03
C GLY A 102 4.28 -7.64 -5.23
N PHE A 103 4.06 -6.70 -6.15
CA PHE A 103 3.33 -6.94 -7.40
C PHE A 103 3.49 -5.77 -8.36
N TYR A 104 3.02 -5.95 -9.60
CA TYR A 104 2.89 -4.88 -10.59
C TYR A 104 1.43 -4.56 -10.85
N CYS A 105 1.10 -3.32 -11.21
CA CYS A 105 -0.23 -2.95 -11.66
C CYS A 105 -0.22 -1.85 -12.74
N GLU A 106 -1.37 -1.68 -13.39
CA GLU A 106 -1.56 -0.69 -14.44
C GLU A 106 -2.05 0.66 -13.89
N THR A 107 -2.98 0.62 -12.94
CA THR A 107 -3.66 1.81 -12.40
C THR A 107 -3.85 1.67 -10.90
N ILE A 108 -3.76 2.81 -10.20
CA ILE A 108 -3.94 2.92 -8.75
C ILE A 108 -5.03 3.95 -8.48
N GLU A 109 -6.03 3.57 -7.70
CA GLU A 109 -7.16 4.44 -7.31
C GLU A 109 -7.32 4.42 -5.79
N ILE A 110 -7.36 5.61 -5.17
CA ILE A 110 -7.68 5.73 -3.74
C ILE A 110 -9.20 5.81 -3.63
N LEU A 111 -9.81 4.81 -2.99
CA LEU A 111 -11.25 4.68 -2.85
C LEU A 111 -11.80 5.45 -1.65
N SER A 112 -11.13 5.37 -0.51
CA SER A 112 -11.61 6.00 0.73
C SER A 112 -10.49 6.31 1.73
N LYS A 113 -10.80 7.21 2.68
CA LYS A 113 -9.92 7.60 3.80
C LYS A 113 -10.73 7.85 5.05
N VAL A 114 -10.40 7.17 6.14
CA VAL A 114 -11.14 7.27 7.40
C VAL A 114 -10.16 7.28 8.56
N SER A 115 -10.32 8.19 9.52
CA SER A 115 -9.55 8.14 10.77
C SER A 115 -10.06 7.00 11.65
N VAL A 116 -9.14 6.19 12.16
CA VAL A 116 -9.44 5.00 12.96
C VAL A 116 -8.54 4.95 14.19
N LYS A 117 -9.05 4.36 15.28
CA LYS A 117 -8.27 4.05 16.49
C LYS A 117 -8.25 2.53 16.64
N LEU A 118 -7.04 1.97 16.79
CA LEU A 118 -6.83 0.53 16.96
C LEU A 118 -7.16 0.06 18.38
#